data_AF-A0A922T0G6-F1
#
_entry.id   AF-A0A922T0G6-F1
#
_cell.length_a   1.000
_cell.length_b   1.000
_cell.length_c   1.000
_cell.angle_alpha   90.00
_cell.angle_beta   90.00
_cell.angle_gamma   90.00
#
_symmetry.space_group_name_H-M   'P 1'
#
loop_
_entity.id
_entity.type
_entity.pdbx_description
1 polymer ?
#
loop_
_entity_poly.entity_id
_entity_poly.type
_entity_poly.pdbx_seq_one_letter_code
_entity_poly.pdbx_strand_id
1 'polypeptide(L)'
;MFWGCFSYDKKGLCHVYQPETKTEKEDAAQKIEQLNAELKPIQREEWELSESMRRTGLRNKSGRKPQWRWTENTGKLVRTSGGGVDWWRYQTCVLILKLIPFAKECLQDRPQTVVIEDKAHAHAHYYQSVVYRLYDVQRLLWCGNSPDCNCIKPC
;
A
#
# COMPACT_ATOMS: atom_id res chain seq x y z
N MET A 1 -11.86 11.22 -5.20
CA MET A 1 -11.62 10.56 -3.90
C MET A 1 -11.27 11.62 -2.88
N PHE A 2 -11.84 11.52 -1.68
CA PHE A 2 -11.53 12.37 -0.53
C PHE A 2 -10.78 11.53 0.51
N TRP A 3 -9.85 12.17 1.23
CA TRP A 3 -9.16 11.63 2.41
C TRP A 3 -9.25 12.66 3.52
N GLY A 4 -8.99 12.24 4.75
CA GLY A 4 -9.18 13.06 5.94
C GLY A 4 -8.18 12.72 7.02
N CYS A 5 -7.93 13.69 7.89
CA CYS A 5 -7.20 13.50 9.13
C CYS A 5 -8.20 13.16 10.24
N PHE A 6 -7.91 12.23 11.16
CA PHE A 6 -8.79 12.01 12.32
C PHE A 6 -8.59 13.06 13.40
N SER A 7 -7.34 13.48 13.62
CA SER A 7 -6.97 14.44 14.66
C SER A 7 -7.40 15.88 14.34
N TYR A 8 -8.04 16.09 13.20
CA TYR A 8 -8.52 17.38 12.75
C TYR A 8 -9.79 17.18 11.90
N ASP A 9 -10.79 18.05 12.03
CA ASP A 9 -11.91 18.17 11.06
C ASP A 9 -11.42 18.78 9.71
N LYS A 10 -10.26 18.33 9.20
CA LYS A 10 -9.56 18.85 8.02
C LYS A 10 -9.71 17.78 6.95
N LYS A 11 -10.40 18.18 5.89
CA LYS A 11 -10.58 17.35 4.71
C LYS A 11 -9.45 17.63 3.72
N GLY A 12 -8.82 16.57 3.24
CA GLY A 12 -7.86 16.66 2.16
C GLY A 12 -8.54 17.08 0.85
N LEU A 13 -7.73 17.48 -0.13
CA LEU A 13 -8.21 17.85 -1.46
C LEU A 13 -8.99 16.68 -2.11
N CYS A 14 -9.97 17.00 -2.94
CA CYS A 14 -10.57 15.99 -3.80
C CYS A 14 -9.65 15.70 -4.99
N HIS A 15 -9.34 14.43 -5.25
CA HIS A 15 -8.72 14.06 -6.51
C HIS A 15 -9.72 13.39 -7.46
N VAL A 16 -9.85 13.96 -8.66
CA VAL A 16 -10.59 13.36 -9.78
C VAL A 16 -9.58 12.70 -10.71
N TYR A 17 -9.75 11.41 -10.96
CA TYR A 17 -8.88 10.64 -11.84
C TYR A 17 -9.26 10.87 -13.30
N GLN A 18 -8.28 11.22 -14.12
CA GLN A 18 -8.43 11.23 -15.57
C GLN A 18 -8.15 9.84 -16.15
N PRO A 19 -8.61 9.54 -17.38
CA PRO A 19 -8.20 8.34 -18.10
C PRO A 19 -6.67 8.27 -18.20
N GLU A 20 -6.11 7.11 -17.89
CA GLU A 20 -4.67 6.88 -17.97
C GLU A 20 -4.25 6.78 -19.44
N THR A 21 -3.26 7.59 -19.81
CA THR A 21 -2.65 7.60 -21.14
C THR A 21 -1.82 6.33 -21.37
N LYS A 22 -1.55 6.00 -22.63
CA LYS A 22 -0.72 4.84 -22.97
C LYS A 22 0.71 4.98 -22.42
N THR A 23 1.27 6.19 -22.48
CA THR A 23 2.60 6.51 -21.98
C THR A 23 2.69 6.33 -20.47
N GLU A 24 1.69 6.77 -19.71
CA GLU A 24 1.62 6.54 -18.26
C GLU A 24 1.55 5.05 -17.90
N LYS A 25 0.84 4.24 -18.69
CA LYS A 25 0.79 2.78 -18.50
C LYS A 25 2.15 2.13 -18.72
N GLU A 26 2.84 2.53 -19.78
CA GLU A 26 4.17 2.03 -20.12
C GLU A 26 5.20 2.43 -19.05
N ASP A 27 5.21 3.69 -18.61
CA ASP A 27 6.07 4.18 -17.53
C ASP A 27 5.79 3.46 -16.20
N ALA A 28 4.52 3.27 -15.86
CA ALA A 28 4.13 2.52 -14.67
C ALA A 28 4.60 1.06 -14.72
N ALA A 29 4.50 0.40 -15.88
CA ALA A 29 4.98 -0.97 -16.05
C ALA A 29 6.50 -1.05 -15.84
N GLN A 30 7.27 -0.13 -16.42
CA GLN A 30 8.72 -0.06 -16.25
C GLN A 30 9.12 0.17 -14.80
N LYS A 31 8.48 1.12 -14.10
CA LYS A 31 8.76 1.40 -12.69
C LYS A 31 8.43 0.22 -11.78
N ILE A 32 7.32 -0.47 -12.04
CA ILE A 32 6.95 -1.67 -11.27
C ILE A 32 7.91 -2.83 -11.54
N GLU A 33 8.42 -2.96 -12.77
CA GLU A 33 9.44 -3.95 -13.09
C GLU A 33 10.76 -3.66 -12.36
N GLN A 34 11.20 -2.40 -12.33
CA GLN A 34 12.36 -1.97 -11.55
C GLN A 34 12.20 -2.27 -10.06
N LEU A 35 11.06 -1.88 -9.46
CA LEU A 35 10.77 -2.18 -8.06
C LEU A 35 10.74 -3.69 -7.79
N ASN A 36 10.16 -4.48 -8.69
CA ASN A 36 10.18 -5.94 -8.56
C ASN A 36 11.59 -6.53 -8.65
N ALA A 37 12.48 -5.95 -9.46
CA ALA A 37 13.86 -6.38 -9.56
C ALA A 37 14.62 -6.15 -8.25
N GLU A 38 14.37 -5.02 -7.58
CA GLU A 38 14.94 -4.68 -6.27
C GLU A 38 14.36 -5.52 -5.13
N LEU A 39 13.04 -5.75 -5.14
CA LEU A 39 12.36 -6.49 -4.07
C LEU A 39 12.57 -8.00 -4.13
N LYS A 40 12.77 -8.56 -5.34
CA LYS A 40 12.94 -10.00 -5.54
C LYS A 40 14.06 -10.62 -4.69
N PRO A 41 15.30 -10.08 -4.64
CA PRO A 41 16.34 -10.63 -3.78
C PRO A 41 15.98 -10.55 -2.29
N ILE A 42 15.45 -9.42 -1.84
CA ILE A 42 15.06 -9.20 -0.43
C ILE A 42 14.00 -10.22 0.00
N GLN A 43 12.93 -10.34 -0.78
CA GLN A 43 11.83 -11.28 -0.50
C GLN A 43 12.29 -12.74 -0.57
N ARG A 44 13.25 -13.05 -1.45
CA ARG A 44 13.84 -14.37 -1.52
C ARG A 44 14.63 -14.70 -0.25
N GLU A 45 15.45 -13.76 0.24
CA GLU A 45 16.22 -13.93 1.47
C GLU A 45 15.30 -14.10 2.70
N GLU A 46 14.25 -13.27 2.81
CA GLU A 46 13.24 -13.41 3.87
C GLU A 46 12.52 -14.76 3.80
N TRP A 47 12.21 -15.24 2.60
CA TRP A 47 11.61 -16.57 2.40
C TRP A 47 12.57 -17.70 2.77
N GLU A 48 13.83 -17.62 2.34
CA GLU A 48 14.85 -18.63 2.66
C GLU A 48 15.09 -18.70 4.18
N LEU A 49 15.13 -17.56 4.87
CA LEU A 49 15.27 -17.48 6.32
C LEU A 49 14.05 -18.07 7.04
N SER A 50 12.84 -17.62 6.67
CA SER A 50 11.60 -18.09 7.30
C SER A 50 11.37 -19.58 7.07
N GLU A 51 11.64 -20.09 5.86
CA GLU A 51 11.50 -21.50 5.55
C GLU A 51 12.58 -22.35 6.23
N SER A 52 13.82 -21.85 6.31
CA SER A 52 14.89 -22.48 7.09
C SER A 52 14.47 -22.62 8.55
N MET A 53 14.06 -21.52 9.20
CA MET A 53 13.56 -21.53 10.58
C MET A 53 12.36 -22.46 10.77
N ARG A 54 11.40 -22.46 9.83
CA ARG A 54 10.24 -23.36 9.85
C ARG A 54 10.66 -24.82 9.81
N ARG A 55 11.77 -25.16 9.15
CA ARG A 55 12.27 -26.54 9.03
C ARG A 55 13.27 -26.92 10.11
N THR A 56 13.83 -25.96 10.84
CA THR A 56 14.64 -26.20 12.04
C THR A 56 13.74 -26.77 13.15
N GLY A 57 13.69 -28.08 13.24
CA GLY A 57 13.00 -28.81 14.30
C GLY A 57 13.66 -30.16 14.52
N LEU A 58 13.43 -30.76 15.69
CA LEU A 58 14.03 -32.05 16.09
C LEU A 58 13.63 -33.23 15.17
N ARG A 59 12.53 -33.10 14.42
CA ARG A 59 12.05 -34.11 13.46
C ARG A 59 12.16 -33.60 12.03
N ASN A 60 12.70 -34.44 11.15
CA ASN A 60 12.65 -34.19 9.72
C ASN A 60 11.19 -34.12 9.24
N LYS A 61 10.82 -32.99 8.63
CA LYS A 61 9.50 -32.83 8.01
C LYS A 61 9.42 -33.65 6.72
N SER A 62 8.41 -34.52 6.64
CA SER A 62 8.11 -35.32 5.46
C SER A 62 7.62 -34.45 4.29
N GLY A 63 7.75 -34.97 3.07
CA GLY A 63 7.30 -34.30 1.84
C GLY A 63 8.36 -33.48 1.10
N ARG A 64 7.98 -32.96 -0.07
CA ARG A 64 8.86 -32.20 -0.97
C ARG A 64 9.33 -30.91 -0.30
N LYS A 65 10.63 -30.61 -0.42
CA LYS A 65 11.17 -29.31 0.02
C LYS A 65 10.49 -28.19 -0.80
N PRO A 66 9.92 -27.16 -0.14
CA PRO A 66 9.31 -26.06 -0.87
C PRO A 66 10.38 -25.33 -1.67
N GLN A 67 9.96 -24.74 -2.77
CA GLN A 67 10.82 -24.05 -3.72
C GLN A 67 10.33 -22.61 -3.83
N TRP A 68 11.28 -21.67 -3.82
CA TRP A 68 10.97 -20.26 -4.04
C TRP A 68 10.35 -20.05 -5.41
N ARG A 69 9.30 -19.22 -5.47
CA ARG A 69 8.65 -18.77 -6.70
C ARG A 69 8.35 -17.29 -6.57
N TRP A 70 8.55 -16.52 -7.63
CA TRP A 70 8.26 -15.09 -7.62
C TRP A 70 6.85 -14.82 -8.19
N THR A 71 5.85 -14.86 -7.30
CA THR A 71 4.43 -14.67 -7.60
C THR A 71 3.84 -13.53 -6.76
N GLU A 72 2.60 -13.13 -7.06
CA GLU A 72 1.91 -12.07 -6.30
C GLU A 72 1.81 -12.40 -4.80
N ASN A 73 1.54 -13.68 -4.47
CA ASN A 73 1.47 -14.16 -3.09
C ASN A 73 2.82 -14.12 -2.35
N THR A 74 3.93 -14.15 -3.07
CA THR A 74 5.28 -14.08 -2.49
C THR A 74 5.87 -12.66 -2.57
N GLY A 75 5.04 -11.64 -2.82
CA GLY A 75 5.46 -10.24 -2.80
C GLY A 75 5.79 -9.64 -4.17
N LYS A 76 5.48 -10.30 -5.30
CA LYS A 76 5.57 -9.65 -6.61
C LYS A 76 4.50 -8.58 -6.72
N LEU A 77 4.90 -7.36 -7.07
CA LEU A 77 4.00 -6.26 -7.37
C LEU A 77 3.40 -6.46 -8.76
N VAL A 78 2.07 -6.52 -8.83
CA VAL A 78 1.32 -6.68 -10.08
C VAL A 78 0.20 -5.65 -10.13
N ARG A 79 -0.04 -5.06 -11.31
CA ARG A 79 -1.23 -4.25 -11.55
C ARG A 79 -2.35 -5.16 -12.06
N THR A 80 -3.45 -5.22 -11.32
CA THR A 80 -4.65 -5.92 -11.75
C THR A 80 -5.52 -4.98 -12.60
N SER A 81 -5.95 -5.46 -13.77
CA SER A 81 -6.87 -4.75 -14.66
C SER A 81 -8.33 -5.00 -14.26
N GLY A 82 -8.71 -4.54 -13.07
CA GLY A 82 -10.12 -4.50 -12.64
C GLY A 82 -10.70 -3.11 -12.86
N GLY A 83 -12.00 -3.01 -13.18
CA GLY A 83 -12.67 -1.72 -13.35
C GLY A 83 -12.58 -0.86 -12.09
N GLY A 84 -11.69 0.13 -12.09
CA GLY A 84 -11.41 0.99 -10.94
C GLY A 84 -10.01 1.60 -11.01
N VAL A 85 -9.67 2.39 -9.99
CA VAL A 85 -8.30 2.90 -9.81
C VAL A 85 -7.49 1.83 -9.10
N ASP A 86 -6.35 1.44 -9.67
CA ASP A 86 -5.44 0.49 -9.03
C ASP A 86 -4.56 1.14 -7.94
N TRP A 87 -3.87 0.28 -7.19
CA TRP A 87 -3.00 0.69 -6.09
C TRP A 87 -1.84 1.58 -6.56
N TRP A 88 -1.32 1.39 -7.78
CA TRP A 88 -0.19 2.16 -8.31
C TRP A 88 -0.60 3.59 -8.62
N ARG A 89 -1.72 3.76 -9.32
CA ARG A 89 -2.30 5.06 -9.64
C ARG A 89 -2.69 5.82 -8.37
N TYR A 90 -3.32 5.13 -7.42
CA TYR A 90 -3.61 5.74 -6.13
C TYR A 90 -2.32 6.17 -5.41
N GLN A 91 -1.29 5.31 -5.36
CA GLN A 91 -0.03 5.59 -4.70
C GLN A 91 0.67 6.82 -5.30
N THR A 92 0.77 6.87 -6.62
CA THR A 92 1.50 7.91 -7.35
C THR A 92 0.72 9.21 -7.43
N CYS A 93 -0.57 9.18 -7.78
CA CYS A 93 -1.36 10.39 -7.98
C CYS A 93 -1.90 11.02 -6.69
N VAL A 94 -2.11 10.21 -5.65
CA VAL A 94 -2.75 10.64 -4.39
C VAL A 94 -1.83 10.46 -3.21
N LEU A 95 -1.39 9.23 -2.89
CA LEU A 95 -0.70 8.96 -1.63
C LEU A 95 0.57 9.80 -1.51
N ILE A 96 1.49 9.67 -2.46
CA ILE A 96 2.80 10.34 -2.43
C ILE A 96 2.67 11.83 -2.71
N LEU A 97 1.89 12.21 -3.73
CA LEU A 97 1.86 13.60 -4.21
C LEU A 97 0.97 14.53 -3.38
N LYS A 98 -0.02 14.00 -2.65
CA LYS A 98 -1.07 14.84 -2.02
C LYS A 98 -1.31 14.49 -0.57
N LEU A 99 -1.54 13.21 -0.28
CA LEU A 99 -1.92 12.76 1.06
C LEU A 99 -0.75 12.86 2.03
N ILE A 100 0.44 12.39 1.66
CA ILE A 100 1.63 12.47 2.51
C ILE A 100 2.00 13.93 2.82
N PRO A 101 2.10 14.85 1.84
CA PRO A 101 2.32 16.26 2.13
C PRO A 101 1.29 16.84 3.09
N PHE A 102 0.01 16.60 2.84
CA PHE A 102 -1.08 17.02 3.73
C PHE A 102 -0.94 16.45 5.15
N ALA A 103 -0.59 15.16 5.28
CA ALA A 103 -0.38 14.53 6.57
C ALA A 103 0.81 15.13 7.32
N LYS A 104 1.89 15.47 6.61
CA LYS A 104 3.06 16.13 7.18
C LYS A 104 2.78 17.55 7.64
N GLU A 105 2.00 18.32 6.88
CA GLU A 105 1.50 19.62 7.34
C GLU A 105 0.69 19.48 8.62
N CYS A 106 -0.21 18.51 8.70
CA CYS A 106 -0.98 18.26 9.92
C CYS A 106 -0.11 17.78 11.11
N LEU A 107 0.96 17.03 10.84
CA LEU A 107 1.93 16.61 11.86
C LEU A 107 2.71 17.79 12.47
N GLN A 108 2.95 18.86 11.71
CA GLN A 108 3.56 20.08 12.23
C GLN A 108 2.64 20.79 13.22
N ASP A 109 1.34 20.88 12.90
CA ASP A 109 0.34 21.49 13.78
C ASP A 109 0.08 20.63 15.03
N ARG A 110 0.05 19.30 14.88
CA ARG A 110 -0.17 18.34 15.97
C ARG A 110 0.71 17.09 15.80
N PRO A 111 1.72 16.94 16.68
CA PRO A 111 2.44 15.68 16.82
C PRO A 111 1.45 14.54 17.08
N GLN A 112 1.66 13.38 16.45
CA GLN A 112 0.78 12.19 16.49
C GLN A 112 -0.48 12.25 15.60
N THR A 113 -0.47 13.09 14.57
CA THR A 113 -1.53 13.04 13.56
C THR A 113 -1.63 11.67 12.88
N VAL A 114 -2.88 11.18 12.75
CA VAL A 114 -3.21 9.91 12.09
C VAL A 114 -4.14 10.17 10.90
N VAL A 115 -3.82 9.58 9.75
CA VAL A 115 -4.63 9.66 8.52
C VAL A 115 -5.70 8.57 8.51
N ILE A 116 -6.88 8.92 7.99
CA ILE A 116 -7.99 7.99 7.74
C ILE A 116 -8.23 7.84 6.24
N GLU A 117 -8.40 6.59 5.83
CA GLU A 117 -8.87 6.20 4.51
C GLU A 117 -9.84 5.02 4.63
N ASP A 118 -10.75 4.89 3.68
CA ASP A 118 -11.59 3.70 3.57
C ASP A 118 -10.77 2.48 3.09
N LYS A 119 -11.33 1.28 3.29
CA LYS A 119 -10.66 0.02 2.96
C LYS A 119 -10.85 -0.40 1.50
N ALA A 120 -10.86 0.56 0.56
CA ALA A 120 -10.93 0.24 -0.87
C ALA A 120 -9.71 -0.59 -1.31
N HIS A 121 -9.87 -1.41 -2.36
CA HIS A 121 -8.81 -2.34 -2.82
C HIS A 121 -7.46 -1.64 -3.09
N ALA A 122 -7.47 -0.43 -3.64
CA ALA A 122 -6.25 0.34 -3.90
C ALA A 122 -5.49 0.74 -2.61
N HIS A 123 -6.22 1.06 -1.54
CA HIS A 123 -5.66 1.52 -0.25
C HIS A 123 -5.22 0.34 0.62
N ALA A 124 -5.91 -0.78 0.49
CA ALA A 124 -5.64 -2.02 1.21
C ALA A 124 -4.46 -2.82 0.64
N HIS A 125 -3.93 -2.44 -0.52
CA HIS A 125 -2.76 -3.10 -1.11
C HIS A 125 -1.57 -3.04 -0.14
N TYR A 126 -0.92 -4.18 0.09
CA TYR A 126 0.10 -4.32 1.13
C TYR A 126 1.26 -3.32 0.99
N TYR A 127 1.60 -2.97 -0.26
CA TYR A 127 2.70 -2.05 -0.53
C TYR A 127 2.42 -0.61 -0.08
N GLN A 128 1.15 -0.21 0.08
CA GLN A 128 0.84 1.12 0.63
C GLN A 128 1.38 1.27 2.05
N SER A 129 1.34 0.21 2.86
CA SER A 129 1.89 0.22 4.21
C SER A 129 3.40 0.46 4.23
N VAL A 130 4.13 0.01 3.21
CA VAL A 130 5.56 0.28 3.04
C VAL A 130 5.79 1.76 2.78
N VAL A 131 4.98 2.36 1.91
CA VAL A 131 5.04 3.79 1.60
C VAL A 131 4.74 4.63 2.84
N TYR A 132 3.65 4.36 3.56
CA TYR A 132 3.34 5.07 4.82
C TYR A 132 4.49 4.99 5.83
N ARG A 133 5.11 3.82 5.98
CA ARG A 133 6.28 3.62 6.85
C ARG A 133 7.51 4.40 6.38
N LEU A 134 7.76 4.44 5.08
CA LEU A 134 8.87 5.18 4.48
C LEU A 134 8.78 6.69 4.78
N TYR A 135 7.56 7.23 4.78
CA TYR A 135 7.32 8.66 5.01
C TYR A 135 7.04 9.02 6.47
N ASP A 136 7.10 8.04 7.38
CA ASP A 136 6.79 8.18 8.82
C ASP A 136 5.40 8.79 9.09
N VAL A 137 4.41 8.33 8.33
CA VAL A 137 3.01 8.77 8.48
C VAL A 137 2.16 7.63 9.04
N GLN A 138 1.47 7.89 10.14
CA GLN A 138 0.58 6.93 10.77
C GLN A 138 -0.78 6.89 10.07
N ARG A 139 -1.29 5.68 9.82
CA ARG A 139 -2.61 5.42 9.24
C ARG A 139 -3.48 4.65 10.23
N LEU A 140 -4.73 5.07 10.40
CA LEU A 140 -5.70 4.37 11.23
C LEU A 140 -6.11 3.05 10.59
N LEU A 141 -6.24 2.00 11.39
CA LEU A 141 -6.85 0.75 10.93
C LEU A 141 -8.36 0.96 10.73
N TRP A 142 -8.84 0.83 9.49
CA TRP A 142 -10.24 1.03 9.15
C TRP A 142 -11.04 -0.28 9.05
N CYS A 143 -12.22 -0.31 9.67
CA CYS A 143 -13.19 -1.40 9.52
C CYS A 143 -13.87 -1.33 8.15
N GLY A 144 -13.95 -2.47 7.45
CA GLY A 144 -14.65 -2.53 6.16
C GLY A 144 -16.15 -2.27 6.33
N ASN A 145 -16.79 -1.67 5.34
CA ASN A 145 -18.24 -1.39 5.32
C ASN A 145 -18.76 -0.49 6.47
N SER A 146 -17.90 0.35 7.05
CA SER A 146 -18.29 1.33 8.08
C SER A 146 -18.21 2.77 7.55
N PRO A 147 -19.06 3.18 6.59
CA PRO A 147 -19.06 4.55 6.07
C PRO A 147 -19.59 5.57 7.08
N ASP A 148 -20.39 5.12 8.05
CA ASP A 148 -20.96 5.85 9.18
C ASP A 148 -19.90 6.35 10.16
N CYS A 149 -18.84 5.57 10.34
CA CYS A 149 -17.71 5.95 11.18
C CYS A 149 -16.82 6.99 10.50
N ASN A 150 -16.96 7.21 9.18
CA ASN A 150 -16.10 8.10 8.40
C ASN A 150 -16.59 9.55 8.46
N CYS A 151 -15.93 10.36 9.29
CA CYS A 151 -16.22 11.80 9.45
C CYS A 151 -16.00 12.64 8.16
N ILE A 152 -15.57 12.03 7.03
CA ILE A 152 -15.44 12.72 5.73
C ILE A 152 -16.79 13.17 5.13
N LYS A 153 -17.91 12.58 5.55
CA LYS A 153 -19.25 13.01 5.15
C LYS A 153 -19.80 14.03 6.16
N PRO A 154 -20.34 15.17 5.71
CA PRO A 154 -21.10 16.03 6.62
C PRO A 154 -22.34 15.28 7.11
N CYS A 155 -22.63 15.45 8.40
CA CYS A 155 -23.93 15.13 9.00
C CYS A 155 -25.03 15.95 8.31
#